data_AF-A0A7C6BTI9-F1
#
_entry.id   AF-A0A7C6BTI9-F1
#
_cell.length_a   1.000
_cell.length_b   1.000
_cell.length_c   1.000
_cell.angle_alpha   90.00
_cell.angle_beta   90.00
_cell.angle_gamma   90.00
#
_symmetry.space_group_name_H-M   'P 1'
#
loop_
_entity.id
_entity.type
_entity.pdbx_description
1 polymer ?
#
loop_
_entity_poly.entity_id
_entity_poly.type
_entity_poly.pdbx_seq_one_letter_code
_entity_poly.pdbx_strand_id
1 'polypeptide(L)'
;MFGPKIYQQQLDELEIDGMEIDVSNIQKAMETMNELEELENVLKKIRHNIRTDIRSIRKEYIQILNELNLSPEESRKLSARKVQKRIKKKKEIIKKRNTKIKSYELIENMVDNYLTQISDAQIYIKNSIERRVG
;
A
#
# COMPACT_ATOMS: atom_id res chain seq x y z
N MET A 1 -1.10 -0.31 13.88
CA MET A 1 -0.43 -0.71 12.62
C MET A 1 -0.94 -2.09 12.29
N PHE A 2 -1.67 -2.24 11.19
CA PHE A 2 -2.15 -3.55 10.78
C PHE A 2 -1.01 -4.32 10.12
N GLY A 3 -1.00 -5.64 10.27
CA GLY A 3 -0.06 -6.49 9.55
C GLY A 3 -0.40 -6.54 8.06
N PRO A 4 0.57 -6.81 7.16
CA PRO A 4 0.30 -6.97 5.74
C PRO A 4 -0.82 -7.99 5.48
N LYS A 5 -0.82 -9.11 6.20
CA LYS A 5 -1.86 -10.15 6.08
C LYS A 5 -3.28 -9.65 6.32
N ILE A 6 -3.47 -8.65 7.20
CA ILE A 6 -4.78 -8.08 7.48
C ILE A 6 -5.28 -7.30 6.27
N TYR A 7 -4.41 -6.51 5.63
CA TYR A 7 -4.78 -5.82 4.39
C TYR A 7 -5.05 -6.79 3.25
N GLN A 8 -4.31 -7.90 3.18
CA GLN A 8 -4.59 -8.94 2.20
C GLN A 8 -5.97 -9.55 2.42
N GLN A 9 -6.31 -9.93 3.65
CA GLN A 9 -7.66 -10.42 3.99
C GLN A 9 -8.76 -9.41 3.64
N GLN A 10 -8.54 -8.14 3.95
CA GLN A 10 -9.47 -7.07 3.58
C GLN A 10 -9.68 -6.96 2.06
N LEU A 11 -8.68 -7.29 1.24
CA LEU A 11 -8.84 -7.30 -0.22
C LEU A 11 -9.57 -8.56 -0.69
N ASP A 12 -9.23 -9.71 -0.11
CA ASP A 12 -9.88 -10.98 -0.42
C ASP A 12 -11.40 -10.92 -0.09
N GLU A 13 -11.77 -10.24 1.00
CA GLU A 13 -13.16 -10.02 1.43
C GLU A 13 -13.96 -9.08 0.52
N LEU A 14 -13.31 -8.29 -0.34
CA LEU A 14 -14.02 -7.41 -1.29
C LEU A 14 -14.50 -8.17 -2.53
N GLU A 15 -14.05 -9.41 -2.73
CA GLU A 15 -14.47 -10.29 -3.85
C GLU A 15 -14.40 -9.63 -5.25
N ILE A 16 -13.46 -8.69 -5.43
CA ILE A 16 -13.33 -7.87 -6.66
C ILE A 16 -13.11 -8.75 -7.90
N ASP A 17 -12.35 -9.83 -7.76
CA ASP A 17 -12.05 -10.77 -8.85
C ASP A 17 -13.30 -11.50 -9.40
N GLY A 18 -14.39 -11.54 -8.64
CA GLY A 18 -15.65 -12.17 -9.02
C GLY A 18 -16.73 -11.21 -9.52
N MET A 19 -16.45 -9.90 -9.56
CA MET A 19 -17.44 -8.89 -9.93
C MET A 19 -17.74 -8.91 -11.44
N GLU A 20 -19.02 -9.04 -11.80
CA GLU A 20 -19.48 -8.94 -13.18
C GLU A 20 -19.93 -7.51 -13.53
N ILE A 21 -19.49 -7.01 -14.68
CA ILE A 21 -19.92 -5.70 -15.19
C ILE A 21 -21.17 -5.90 -16.06
N ASP A 22 -22.35 -5.66 -15.52
CA ASP A 22 -23.62 -5.76 -16.25
C ASP A 22 -24.10 -4.40 -16.78
N VAL A 23 -23.85 -4.17 -18.06
CA VAL A 23 -24.33 -2.98 -18.78
C VAL A 23 -25.51 -3.29 -19.71
N SER A 24 -26.29 -4.35 -19.46
CA SER A 24 -27.38 -4.76 -20.36
C SER A 24 -28.48 -3.70 -20.51
N ASN A 25 -28.71 -2.87 -19.48
CA ASN A 25 -29.61 -1.70 -19.54
C ASN A 25 -29.04 -0.54 -18.70
N ILE A 26 -29.66 0.65 -18.81
CA ILE A 26 -29.19 1.87 -18.11
C ILE A 26 -29.26 1.68 -16.59
N GLN A 27 -30.32 1.08 -16.07
CA GLN A 27 -30.49 0.90 -14.63
C GLN A 27 -29.36 0.04 -14.06
N LYS A 28 -29.10 -1.12 -14.66
CA LYS A 28 -28.02 -2.01 -14.24
C LYS A 28 -26.65 -1.37 -14.39
N ALA A 29 -26.42 -0.64 -15.48
CA ALA A 29 -25.19 0.13 -15.67
C ALA A 29 -24.98 1.17 -14.54
N MET A 30 -26.04 1.83 -14.07
CA MET A 30 -25.97 2.75 -12.92
C MET A 30 -25.75 2.01 -11.59
N GLU A 31 -26.40 0.87 -11.38
CA GLU A 31 -26.21 0.02 -10.20
C GLU A 31 -24.74 -0.44 -10.09
N THR A 32 -24.18 -1.01 -11.17
CA THR A 32 -22.77 -1.40 -11.24
C THR A 32 -21.82 -0.20 -11.06
N MET A 33 -22.18 0.98 -11.58
CA MET A 33 -21.37 2.20 -11.37
C MET A 33 -21.26 2.57 -9.88
N ASN A 34 -22.38 2.49 -9.14
CA ASN A 34 -22.41 2.79 -7.72
C ASN A 34 -21.58 1.77 -6.92
N GLU A 35 -21.70 0.48 -7.23
CA GLU A 35 -20.90 -0.58 -6.59
C GLU A 35 -19.39 -0.34 -6.79
N LEU A 36 -18.99 0.01 -8.02
CA LEU A 36 -17.61 0.35 -8.33
C LEU A 36 -17.11 1.58 -7.56
N GLU A 37 -17.95 2.61 -7.38
CA GLU A 37 -17.60 3.79 -6.59
C GLU A 37 -17.43 3.45 -5.10
N GLU A 38 -18.28 2.57 -4.55
CA GLU A 38 -18.14 2.09 -3.17
C GLU A 38 -16.83 1.32 -2.98
N LEU A 39 -16.51 0.39 -3.89
CA LEU A 39 -15.25 -0.35 -3.89
C LEU A 39 -14.04 0.59 -4.00
N GLU A 40 -14.09 1.57 -4.90
CA GLU A 40 -13.03 2.55 -5.08
C GLU A 40 -12.76 3.32 -3.77
N ASN A 41 -13.82 3.71 -3.06
CA ASN A 41 -13.72 4.41 -1.78
C ASN A 41 -13.11 3.53 -0.69
N VAL A 42 -13.46 2.25 -0.63
CA VAL A 42 -12.85 1.29 0.32
C VAL A 42 -11.37 1.08 -0.01
N LEU A 43 -11.02 0.83 -1.27
CA LEU A 43 -9.64 0.65 -1.72
C LEU A 43 -8.78 1.89 -1.44
N LYS A 44 -9.31 3.10 -1.66
CA LYS A 44 -8.62 4.36 -1.30
C LYS A 44 -8.31 4.43 0.19
N LYS A 45 -9.23 4.00 1.07
CA LYS A 45 -9.00 3.93 2.52
C LYS A 45 -7.94 2.90 2.88
N ILE A 46 -8.00 1.70 2.29
CA ILE A 46 -6.98 0.64 2.47
C ILE A 46 -5.60 1.17 2.07
N ARG A 47 -5.47 1.76 0.89
CA ARG A 47 -4.22 2.37 0.40
C ARG A 47 -3.68 3.42 1.36
N HIS A 48 -4.54 4.29 1.88
CA HIS A 48 -4.16 5.32 2.85
C HIS A 48 -3.59 4.69 4.14
N ASN A 49 -4.24 3.64 4.64
CA ASN A 49 -3.82 2.94 5.85
C ASN A 49 -2.47 2.22 5.65
N ILE A 50 -2.28 1.53 4.52
CA ILE A 50 -1.01 0.92 4.14
C ILE A 50 0.12 1.96 4.12
N ARG A 51 -0.10 3.10 3.46
CA ARG A 51 0.89 4.19 3.40
C ARG A 51 1.22 4.75 4.78
N THR A 52 0.23 4.88 5.65
CA THR A 52 0.40 5.34 7.03
C THR A 52 1.24 4.35 7.84
N ASP A 53 0.98 3.06 7.70
CA ASP A 53 1.75 2.00 8.35
C ASP A 53 3.20 1.96 7.84
N ILE A 54 3.43 2.09 6.53
CA ILE A 54 4.77 2.21 5.95
C ILE A 54 5.52 3.42 6.55
N ARG A 55 4.87 4.59 6.65
CA ARG A 55 5.47 5.78 7.27
C ARG A 55 5.83 5.55 8.73
N SER A 56 4.95 4.86 9.48
CA SER A 56 5.20 4.50 10.87
C SER A 56 6.43 3.60 11.01
N ILE A 57 6.54 2.56 10.17
CA ILE A 57 7.73 1.68 10.11
C ILE A 57 8.99 2.47 9.79
N ARG A 58 8.93 3.40 8.82
CA ARG A 58 10.09 4.24 8.48
C ARG A 58 10.53 5.08 9.69
N LYS A 59 9.57 5.66 10.42
CA LYS A 59 9.85 6.46 11.62
C LYS A 59 10.47 5.64 12.76
N GLU A 60 9.91 4.46 13.04
CA GLU A 60 10.43 3.51 14.03
C GLU A 60 11.91 3.18 13.76
N TYR A 61 12.23 2.85 12.51
CA TYR A 61 13.59 2.49 12.13
C TYR A 61 14.57 3.68 12.08
N ILE A 62 14.09 4.90 11.82
CA ILE A 62 14.91 6.11 11.94
C ILE A 62 15.31 6.34 13.41
N GLN A 63 14.38 6.15 14.35
CA GLN A 63 14.69 6.28 15.78
C GLN A 63 15.75 5.26 16.21
N ILE A 64 15.60 3.99 15.83
CA ILE A 64 16.60 2.94 16.10
C ILE A 64 17.97 3.29 15.49
N LEU A 65 18.00 3.84 14.27
CA LEU A 65 19.26 4.26 13.63
C LEU A 65 19.89 5.46 14.32
N ASN A 66 19.08 6.37 14.87
CA ASN A 66 19.53 7.54 15.61
C ASN A 66 20.09 7.18 16.99
N GLU A 67 19.51 6.19 17.68
CA GLU A 67 20.10 5.63 18.91
C GLU A 67 21.45 4.96 18.63
N LEU A 68 21.64 4.45 17.42
CA LEU A 68 22.93 3.97 16.94
C LEU A 68 23.84 5.09 16.44
N ASN A 69 23.50 6.36 16.61
CA ASN A 69 24.41 7.49 16.38
C ASN A 69 25.17 7.81 17.68
N LEU A 70 26.50 7.96 17.56
CA LEU A 70 27.34 8.39 18.67
C LEU A 70 27.67 9.86 18.44
N SER A 71 28.00 10.55 19.52
CA SER A 71 28.54 11.90 19.39
C SER A 71 29.87 11.88 18.61
N PRO A 72 30.26 13.00 17.99
CA PRO A 72 31.55 13.10 17.30
C PRO A 72 32.74 12.71 18.20
N GLU A 73 32.69 13.07 19.49
CA GLU A 73 33.74 12.77 20.47
C GLU A 73 33.82 11.28 20.81
N GLU A 74 32.69 10.61 20.95
CA GLU A 74 32.62 9.17 21.17
C GLU A 74 33.11 8.39 19.95
N SER A 75 32.84 8.90 18.74
CA SER A 75 33.29 8.26 17.50
C SER A 75 34.81 8.25 17.35
N ARG A 76 35.49 9.32 17.80
CA ARG A 76 36.97 9.47 17.73
C ARG A 76 37.72 8.50 18.65
N LYS A 77 37.05 8.00 19.70
CA LYS A 77 37.62 7.06 20.68
C LYS A 77 37.41 5.58 20.30
N LEU A 78 36.74 5.29 19.18
CA LEU A 78 36.45 3.91 18.77
C LEU A 78 37.57 3.31 17.93
N SER A 79 37.87 2.03 18.19
CA SER A 79 38.72 1.25 17.31
C SER A 79 38.01 0.93 15.98
N ALA A 80 38.78 0.76 14.90
CA ALA A 80 38.28 0.43 13.57
C ALA A 80 37.34 -0.80 13.58
N ARG A 81 37.63 -1.81 14.42
CA ARG A 81 36.80 -3.00 14.58
C ARG A 81 35.41 -2.69 15.16
N LYS A 82 35.31 -1.76 16.11
CA LYS A 82 34.02 -1.32 16.67
C LYS A 82 33.22 -0.50 15.65
N VAL A 83 33.89 0.35 14.87
CA VAL A 83 33.27 1.09 13.76
C VAL A 83 32.68 0.15 12.73
N GLN A 84 33.44 -0.86 12.28
CA GLN A 84 32.94 -1.87 11.32
C GLN A 84 31.74 -2.67 11.85
N LYS A 85 31.78 -3.13 13.11
CA LYS A 85 30.64 -3.82 13.74
C LYS A 85 29.38 -2.96 13.72
N ARG A 86 29.51 -1.67 13.99
CA ARG A 86 28.39 -0.72 13.99
C ARG A 86 27.84 -0.45 12.59
N ILE A 87 28.70 -0.30 11.59
CA ILE A 87 28.28 -0.21 10.18
C ILE A 87 27.49 -1.45 9.78
N LYS A 88 27.96 -2.65 10.15
CA LYS A 88 27.25 -3.90 9.89
C LYS A 88 25.87 -3.92 10.54
N LYS A 89 25.77 -3.54 11.82
CA LYS A 89 24.49 -3.44 12.55
C LYS A 89 23.51 -2.47 11.87
N LYS A 90 23.98 -1.29 11.44
CA LYS A 90 23.16 -0.32 10.68
C LYS A 90 22.63 -0.94 9.37
N LYS A 91 23.49 -1.63 8.60
CA LYS A 91 23.08 -2.32 7.36
C LYS A 91 22.03 -3.39 7.63
N GLU A 92 22.17 -4.18 8.70
CA GLU A 92 21.20 -5.21 9.08
C GLU A 92 19.83 -4.61 9.43
N ILE A 93 19.81 -3.48 10.15
CA ILE A 93 18.58 -2.75 10.49
C ILE A 93 17.88 -2.21 9.24
N ILE A 94 18.65 -1.61 8.32
CA ILE A 94 18.11 -1.15 7.03
C ILE A 94 17.54 -2.33 6.23
N LYS A 95 18.22 -3.48 6.20
CA LYS A 95 17.74 -4.68 5.52
C LYS A 95 16.41 -5.16 6.12
N LYS A 96 16.32 -5.25 7.45
CA LYS A 96 15.07 -5.63 8.15
C LYS A 96 13.92 -4.68 7.83
N ARG A 97 14.17 -3.36 7.86
CA ARG A 97 13.20 -2.34 7.46
C ARG A 97 12.66 -2.58 6.06
N ASN A 98 13.58 -2.74 5.09
CA ASN A 98 13.21 -2.90 3.68
C ASN A 98 12.41 -4.19 3.47
N THR A 99 12.80 -5.29 4.12
CA THR A 99 12.02 -6.54 4.06
C THR A 99 10.63 -6.37 4.66
N LYS A 100 10.49 -5.66 5.79
CA LYS A 100 9.19 -5.38 6.42
C LYS A 100 8.32 -4.54 5.49
N ILE A 101 8.85 -3.44 4.95
CA ILE A 101 8.12 -2.54 4.04
C ILE A 101 7.71 -3.25 2.74
N LYS A 102 8.57 -4.09 2.17
CA LYS A 102 8.29 -4.79 0.90
C LYS A 102 6.97 -5.56 0.91
N SER A 103 6.62 -6.17 2.04
CA SER A 103 5.34 -6.88 2.17
C SER A 103 4.11 -5.96 2.11
N TYR A 104 4.22 -4.72 2.59
CA TYR A 104 3.17 -3.70 2.45
C TYR A 104 3.12 -3.15 1.02
N GLU A 105 4.28 -2.92 0.39
CA GLU A 105 4.36 -2.44 -1.00
C GLU A 105 3.73 -3.42 -1.99
N LEU A 106 3.86 -4.73 -1.77
CA LEU A 106 3.18 -5.73 -2.59
C LEU A 106 1.65 -5.58 -2.54
N ILE A 107 1.11 -5.26 -1.36
CA ILE A 107 -0.34 -5.09 -1.19
C ILE A 107 -0.79 -3.74 -1.73
N GLU A 108 -0.01 -2.67 -1.53
CA GLU A 108 -0.26 -1.38 -2.15
C GLU A 108 -0.36 -1.51 -3.67
N ASN A 109 0.54 -2.28 -4.30
CA ASN A 109 0.48 -2.53 -5.74
C ASN A 109 -0.79 -3.28 -6.16
N MET A 110 -1.25 -4.25 -5.36
CA MET A 110 -2.53 -4.94 -5.64
C MET A 110 -3.71 -3.96 -5.56
N VAL A 111 -3.73 -3.10 -4.55
CA VAL A 111 -4.75 -2.05 -4.41
C VAL A 111 -4.73 -1.09 -5.60
N ASP A 112 -3.54 -0.65 -6.02
CA ASP A 112 -3.40 0.26 -7.16
C ASP A 112 -3.86 -0.41 -8.46
N ASN A 113 -3.57 -1.70 -8.65
CA ASN A 113 -4.09 -2.45 -9.80
C ASN A 113 -5.62 -2.52 -9.82
N TYR A 114 -6.26 -2.80 -8.68
CA TYR A 114 -7.72 -2.82 -8.59
C TYR A 114 -8.33 -1.44 -8.85
N LEU A 115 -7.72 -0.37 -8.32
CA LEU A 115 -8.17 0.99 -8.59
C LEU A 115 -8.08 1.34 -10.08
N THR A 116 -7.05 0.89 -10.79
CA THR A 116 -6.95 1.07 -12.25
C THR A 116 -8.05 0.31 -12.98
N GLN A 117 -8.28 -0.96 -12.64
CA GLN A 117 -9.34 -1.76 -13.27
C GLN A 117 -10.74 -1.17 -13.04
N ILE A 118 -11.02 -0.70 -11.83
CA ILE A 118 -12.27 -0.01 -11.51
C ILE A 118 -12.42 1.26 -12.34
N SER A 119 -11.37 2.07 -12.46
CA SER A 119 -11.41 3.28 -13.26
C SER A 119 -11.69 2.98 -14.75
N ASP A 120 -11.07 1.94 -15.30
CA ASP A 120 -11.32 1.50 -16.69
C ASP A 120 -12.77 1.01 -16.87
N ALA A 121 -13.28 0.25 -15.91
CA ALA A 121 -14.67 -0.22 -15.89
C ALA A 121 -15.68 0.93 -15.82
N GLN A 122 -15.46 1.92 -14.94
CA GLN A 122 -16.31 3.11 -14.84
C GLN A 122 -16.33 3.88 -16.17
N ILE A 123 -15.19 4.04 -16.84
CA ILE A 123 -15.11 4.67 -18.17
C ILE A 123 -15.94 3.88 -19.19
N TYR A 124 -15.82 2.56 -19.21
CA TYR A 124 -16.61 1.70 -20.09
C TYR A 124 -18.11 1.86 -19.86
N ILE A 125 -18.56 1.78 -18.60
CA ILE A 125 -19.98 1.91 -18.24
C ILE A 125 -20.50 3.29 -18.65
N LYS A 126 -19.76 4.36 -18.34
CA LYS A 126 -20.12 5.73 -18.72
C LYS A 126 -20.33 5.86 -20.23
N ASN A 127 -19.38 5.37 -21.03
CA ASN A 127 -19.50 5.37 -22.49
C ASN A 127 -20.71 4.56 -22.98
N SER A 128 -21.06 3.46 -22.29
CA SER A 128 -22.23 2.64 -22.62
C SER A 128 -23.55 3.38 -22.38
N ILE A 129 -23.62 4.18 -21.31
CA ILE A 129 -24.78 4.99 -20.96
C ILE A 129 -24.92 6.14 -21.96
N GLU A 130 -23.83 6.88 -22.22
CA GLU A 130 -23.83 8.02 -23.15
C GLU A 130 -24.31 7.61 -24.55
N ARG A 131 -23.89 6.45 -25.06
CA ARG A 131 -24.34 5.92 -26.37
C ARG A 131 -25.82 5.57 -26.45
N ARG A 132 -26.51 5.38 -25.32
CA ARG A 132 -27.92 5.00 -25.27
C ARG A 132 -28.85 6.20 -25.03
N VAL A 133 -28.31 7.27 -24.46
CA VAL A 133 -29.07 8.47 -24.06
C VAL A 133 -28.84 9.63 -25.04
N GLY A 134 -27.72 9.64 -25.78
CA GLY A 134 -27.46 10.54 -26.90
C GLY A 134 -28.02 10.03 -28.21
#